data_AF-A0A2K3N1Y1-F1
#
_entry.id   AF-A0A2K3N1Y1-F1
#
_cell.length_a   1.000
_cell.length_b   1.000
_cell.length_c   1.000
_cell.angle_alpha   90.00
_cell.angle_beta   90.00
_cell.angle_gamma   90.00
#
_symmetry.space_group_name_H-M   'P 1'
#
loop_
_entity.id
_entity.type
_entity.pdbx_description
1 polymer ?
#
loop_
_entity_poly.entity_id
_entity_poly.type
_entity_poly.pdbx_seq_one_letter_code
_entity_poly.pdbx_strand_id
1 'polypeptide(L)'
;GFAIGNGLTNPAVQYPAYTKFAVENKLITKEDEADINKSVPDCVAAAKTCESQGGDSCLTALNQCEEIMNSVLSIAGNINYYDIRKQCVGPLCYDFSNVEKLLNKKSVKDALGVGDIEFVSCSKVVYNNMLQDWMNNFEVGIPSLLEDGIDVLIYAGEFDFICNWIGNWDWVHAMQWSGQKQFAASKSVQFSVDGTKAGLLNSYGPLSFLKVFGAGHMVPKDQPKAALQMLVNWTQGKLNGTSI
;
A
#
# COMPACT_ATOMS: atom_id res chain seq x y z
N GLY A 1 7.54 16.54 5.93
CA GLY A 1 6.53 15.66 5.32
C GLY A 1 6.77 14.21 5.65
N PHE A 2 5.88 13.33 5.21
CA PHE A 2 6.06 11.87 5.24
C PHE A 2 5.61 11.24 3.91
N ALA A 3 6.12 10.05 3.61
CA ALA A 3 5.74 9.31 2.40
C ALA A 3 5.26 7.91 2.78
N ILE A 4 4.17 7.45 2.15
CA ILE A 4 3.60 6.12 2.34
C ILE A 4 3.63 5.39 1.00
N GLY A 5 4.40 4.30 0.94
CA GLY A 5 4.50 3.42 -0.20
C GLY A 5 3.63 2.20 -0.03
N ASN A 6 2.71 1.94 -0.96
CA ASN A 6 1.91 0.71 -0.98
C ASN A 6 1.29 0.42 0.40
N GLY A 7 0.64 1.42 0.99
CA GLY A 7 0.12 1.34 2.35
C GLY A 7 -1.31 0.78 2.43
N LEU A 8 -1.65 0.28 3.61
CA LEU A 8 -3.02 0.12 4.10
C LEU A 8 -3.28 1.25 5.10
N THR A 9 -4.23 2.13 4.80
CA THR A 9 -4.47 3.39 5.54
C THR A 9 -5.95 3.60 5.82
N ASN A 10 -6.82 3.33 4.85
CA ASN A 10 -8.27 3.32 5.02
C ASN A 10 -8.83 1.98 4.50
N PRO A 11 -8.87 0.94 5.36
CA PRO A 11 -9.32 -0.40 4.97
C PRO A 11 -10.72 -0.40 4.33
N ALA A 12 -11.66 0.38 4.87
CA ALA A 12 -13.04 0.44 4.36
C ALA A 12 -13.12 0.89 2.89
N VAL A 13 -12.18 1.71 2.42
CA VAL A 13 -12.07 2.14 1.02
C VAL A 13 -11.20 1.19 0.19
N GLN A 14 -10.15 0.63 0.78
CA GLN A 14 -9.15 -0.18 0.06
C GLN A 14 -9.60 -1.61 -0.23
N TYR A 15 -10.31 -2.27 0.68
CA TYR A 15 -10.77 -3.65 0.48
C TYR A 15 -11.69 -3.82 -0.74
N PRO A 16 -12.66 -2.93 -1.00
CA PRO A 16 -13.46 -2.98 -2.23
C PRO A 16 -12.63 -2.88 -3.52
N ALA A 17 -11.42 -2.31 -3.48
CA ALA A 17 -10.57 -2.15 -4.66
C ALA A 17 -9.89 -3.45 -5.12
N TYR A 18 -9.88 -4.51 -4.30
CA TYR A 18 -9.27 -5.79 -4.66
C TYR A 18 -9.87 -6.40 -5.93
N THR A 19 -11.21 -6.44 -6.01
CA THR A 19 -11.91 -7.07 -7.15
C THR A 19 -11.75 -6.23 -8.43
N LYS A 20 -11.84 -4.91 -8.32
CA LYS A 20 -11.59 -3.98 -9.43
C LYS A 20 -10.16 -4.15 -9.98
N PHE A 21 -9.15 -4.15 -9.11
CA PHE A 21 -7.77 -4.37 -9.52
C PHE A 21 -7.59 -5.74 -10.16
N ALA A 22 -8.20 -6.78 -9.59
CA ALA A 22 -8.11 -8.13 -10.10
C ALA A 22 -8.70 -8.26 -11.52
N VAL A 23 -9.83 -7.62 -11.80
CA VAL A 23 -10.41 -7.60 -13.15
C VAL A 23 -9.56 -6.80 -14.13
N GLU A 24 -9.10 -5.61 -13.74
CA GLU A 24 -8.23 -4.78 -14.61
C GLU A 24 -6.95 -5.53 -15.03
N ASN A 25 -6.45 -6.41 -14.17
CA ASN A 25 -5.27 -7.23 -14.41
C ASN A 25 -5.58 -8.67 -14.85
N LYS A 26 -6.85 -8.99 -15.17
CA LYS A 26 -7.29 -10.30 -15.69
C LYS A 26 -6.97 -11.48 -14.76
N LEU A 27 -6.97 -11.25 -13.45
CA LEU A 27 -6.82 -12.29 -12.42
C LEU A 27 -8.14 -13.02 -12.17
N ILE A 28 -9.27 -12.33 -12.36
CA ILE A 28 -10.63 -12.86 -12.24
C ILE A 28 -11.51 -12.30 -13.38
N THR A 29 -12.69 -12.90 -13.59
CA THR A 29 -13.69 -12.43 -14.55
C THR A 29 -14.60 -11.34 -13.96
N LYS A 30 -15.44 -10.72 -14.80
CA LYS A 30 -16.44 -9.75 -14.33
C LYS A 30 -17.56 -10.41 -13.53
N GLU A 31 -17.86 -11.66 -13.84
CA GLU A 31 -18.79 -12.51 -13.12
C GLU A 31 -18.25 -12.81 -11.71
N ASP A 32 -16.97 -13.20 -11.60
CA ASP A 32 -16.31 -13.40 -10.31
C ASP A 32 -16.32 -12.13 -9.46
N GLU A 33 -16.02 -10.96 -10.06
CA GLU A 33 -16.11 -9.66 -9.38
C GLU A 33 -17.51 -9.41 -8.83
N ALA A 34 -18.56 -9.63 -9.64
CA ALA A 34 -19.94 -9.43 -9.22
C ALA A 34 -20.34 -10.36 -8.06
N ASP A 35 -19.84 -11.61 -8.07
CA ASP A 35 -20.10 -12.58 -7.01
C ASP A 35 -19.35 -12.23 -5.72
N ILE A 36 -18.05 -11.92 -5.78
CA ILE A 36 -17.25 -11.53 -4.61
C ILE A 36 -17.77 -10.22 -4.01
N ASN A 37 -18.17 -9.25 -4.85
CA ASN A 37 -18.66 -7.95 -4.40
C ASN A 37 -19.99 -8.02 -3.61
N LYS A 38 -20.68 -9.17 -3.58
CA LYS A 38 -21.82 -9.38 -2.67
C LYS A 38 -21.41 -9.27 -1.19
N SER A 39 -20.16 -9.57 -0.86
CA SER A 39 -19.61 -9.47 0.52
C SER A 39 -19.10 -8.08 0.90
N VAL A 40 -18.88 -7.19 -0.08
CA VAL A 40 -18.33 -5.85 0.14
C VAL A 40 -19.17 -5.00 1.11
N PRO A 41 -20.52 -4.95 1.00
CA PRO A 41 -21.33 -4.18 1.94
C PRO A 41 -21.13 -4.59 3.41
N ASP A 42 -21.02 -5.90 3.66
CA ASP A 42 -20.81 -6.45 5.01
C ASP A 42 -19.43 -6.06 5.54
N CYS A 43 -18.38 -6.21 4.71
CA CYS A 43 -17.03 -5.75 5.05
C CYS A 43 -17.00 -4.26 5.41
N VAL A 44 -17.60 -3.39 4.59
CA VAL A 44 -17.63 -1.94 4.84
C VAL A 44 -18.42 -1.60 6.11
N ALA A 45 -19.53 -2.30 6.37
CA ALA A 45 -20.31 -2.10 7.60
C ALA A 45 -19.52 -2.53 8.85
N ALA A 46 -18.80 -3.66 8.77
CA ALA A 46 -17.97 -4.13 9.85
C ALA A 46 -16.76 -3.22 10.11
N ALA A 47 -16.12 -2.69 9.05
CA ALA A 47 -15.05 -1.70 9.19
C ALA A 47 -15.54 -0.44 9.93
N LYS A 48 -16.72 0.09 9.61
CA LYS A 48 -17.34 1.21 10.36
C LYS A 48 -17.65 0.87 11.81
N THR A 49 -18.02 -0.39 12.07
CA THR A 49 -18.25 -0.87 13.44
C THR A 49 -16.93 -0.92 14.21
N CYS A 50 -15.85 -1.40 13.59
CA CYS A 50 -14.49 -1.34 14.14
C CYS A 50 -14.07 0.08 14.50
N GLU A 51 -14.22 1.04 13.58
CA GLU A 51 -13.86 2.44 13.83
C GLU A 51 -14.59 3.04 15.04
N SER A 52 -15.85 2.65 15.27
CA SER A 52 -16.68 3.21 16.34
C SER A 52 -16.55 2.47 17.69
N GLN A 53 -16.28 1.17 17.68
CA GLN A 53 -16.30 0.32 18.88
C GLN A 53 -14.93 -0.23 19.28
N GLY A 54 -14.01 -0.40 18.33
CA GLY A 54 -12.70 -1.00 18.55
C GLY A 54 -12.75 -2.48 18.98
N GLY A 55 -11.62 -2.99 19.46
CA GLY A 55 -11.52 -4.33 20.07
C GLY A 55 -11.95 -5.47 19.13
N ASP A 56 -12.80 -6.37 19.63
CA ASP A 56 -13.24 -7.57 18.89
C ASP A 56 -14.04 -7.26 17.61
N SER A 57 -14.64 -6.08 17.51
CA SER A 57 -15.32 -5.65 16.29
C SER A 57 -14.33 -5.46 15.13
N CYS A 58 -13.08 -5.07 15.42
CA CYS A 58 -12.01 -4.96 14.44
C CYS A 58 -11.50 -6.30 13.95
N LEU A 59 -11.42 -7.30 14.83
CA LEU A 59 -11.10 -8.66 14.41
C LEU A 59 -12.22 -9.27 13.55
N THR A 60 -13.48 -8.99 13.91
CA THR A 60 -14.64 -9.39 13.10
C THR A 60 -14.58 -8.77 11.70
N ALA A 61 -14.31 -7.45 11.63
CA ALA A 61 -14.14 -6.74 10.37
C ALA A 61 -12.99 -7.31 9.53
N LEU A 62 -11.87 -7.64 10.16
CA LEU A 62 -10.71 -8.21 9.49
C LEU A 62 -11.09 -9.53 8.80
N ASN A 63 -11.67 -10.46 9.58
CA ASN A 63 -12.08 -11.76 9.07
C ASN A 63 -13.08 -11.64 7.91
N GLN A 64 -14.05 -10.72 8.00
CA GLN A 64 -15.04 -10.53 6.94
C GLN A 64 -14.43 -9.90 5.67
N CYS A 65 -13.58 -8.91 5.84
CA CYS A 65 -12.98 -8.20 4.72
C CYS A 65 -11.90 -9.02 4.01
N GLU A 66 -11.11 -9.83 4.73
CA GLU A 66 -10.09 -10.71 4.15
C GLU A 66 -10.67 -11.72 3.15
N GLU A 67 -11.93 -12.14 3.32
CA GLU A 67 -12.59 -13.05 2.37
C GLU A 67 -12.66 -12.49 0.95
N ILE A 68 -12.71 -11.17 0.78
CA ILE A 68 -12.66 -10.53 -0.55
C ILE A 68 -11.33 -10.86 -1.23
N MET A 69 -10.22 -10.60 -0.52
CA MET A 69 -8.87 -10.86 -1.03
C MET A 69 -8.64 -12.36 -1.22
N ASN A 70 -9.04 -13.19 -0.25
CA ASN A 70 -8.89 -14.65 -0.30
C ASN A 70 -9.66 -15.26 -1.47
N SER A 71 -10.87 -14.77 -1.75
CA SER A 71 -11.67 -15.23 -2.89
C SER A 71 -10.97 -14.95 -4.22
N VAL A 72 -10.40 -13.74 -4.38
CA VAL A 72 -9.61 -13.40 -5.58
C VAL A 72 -8.40 -14.33 -5.73
N LEU A 73 -7.62 -14.51 -4.66
CA LEU A 73 -6.42 -15.35 -4.69
C LEU A 73 -6.74 -16.83 -4.95
N SER A 74 -7.90 -17.32 -4.47
CA SER A 74 -8.33 -18.69 -4.71
C SER A 74 -8.61 -18.97 -6.19
N ILE A 75 -9.08 -17.97 -6.95
CA ILE A 75 -9.33 -18.06 -8.39
C ILE A 75 -8.03 -17.84 -9.17
N ALA A 76 -7.25 -16.82 -8.80
CA ALA A 76 -6.02 -16.45 -9.50
C ALA A 76 -4.90 -17.50 -9.36
N GLY A 77 -4.96 -18.34 -8.34
CA GLY A 77 -3.98 -19.41 -8.08
C GLY A 77 -2.70 -18.91 -7.42
N ASN A 78 -1.55 -19.53 -7.75
CA ASN A 78 -0.27 -19.26 -7.07
C ASN A 78 0.42 -17.97 -7.56
N ILE A 79 -0.27 -16.84 -7.46
CA ILE A 79 0.29 -15.52 -7.76
C ILE A 79 0.96 -14.92 -6.52
N ASN A 80 2.00 -14.12 -6.73
CA ASN A 80 2.59 -13.32 -5.67
C ASN A 80 1.73 -12.07 -5.44
N TYR A 81 1.07 -11.98 -4.27
CA TYR A 81 0.22 -10.84 -3.93
C TYR A 81 0.97 -9.52 -3.73
N TYR A 82 2.31 -9.53 -3.71
CA TYR A 82 3.15 -8.34 -3.75
C TYR A 82 3.58 -7.95 -5.17
N ASP A 83 3.48 -8.82 -6.16
CA ASP A 83 3.73 -8.52 -7.56
C ASP A 83 3.08 -9.60 -8.43
N ILE A 84 1.92 -9.28 -9.00
CA ILE A 84 1.07 -10.25 -9.70
C ILE A 84 1.71 -10.86 -10.97
N ARG A 85 2.85 -10.32 -11.41
CA ARG A 85 3.62 -10.85 -12.54
C ARG A 85 4.52 -12.03 -12.13
N LYS A 86 4.63 -12.31 -10.83
CA LYS A 86 5.48 -13.35 -10.24
C LYS A 86 4.62 -14.44 -9.59
N GLN A 87 5.22 -15.62 -9.40
CA GLN A 87 4.64 -16.66 -8.55
C GLN A 87 5.03 -16.44 -7.09
N CYS A 88 4.15 -16.83 -6.16
CA CYS A 88 4.50 -16.80 -4.73
C CYS A 88 5.47 -17.95 -4.42
N VAL A 89 6.66 -17.62 -3.93
CA VAL A 89 7.68 -18.59 -3.51
C VAL A 89 8.11 -18.30 -2.09
N GLY A 90 7.93 -19.28 -1.20
CA GLY A 90 8.24 -19.14 0.23
C GLY A 90 7.13 -18.40 1.01
N PRO A 91 7.28 -18.31 2.34
CA PRO A 91 6.22 -17.83 3.25
C PRO A 91 5.87 -16.34 3.08
N LEU A 92 6.77 -15.54 2.52
CA LEU A 92 6.57 -14.11 2.25
C LEU A 92 6.50 -13.81 0.75
N CYS A 93 6.23 -14.83 -0.08
CA CYS A 93 6.31 -14.80 -1.55
C CYS A 93 7.64 -14.31 -2.15
N TYR A 94 8.66 -14.10 -1.31
CA TYR A 94 10.04 -13.78 -1.64
C TYR A 94 10.98 -14.56 -0.69
N ASP A 95 12.17 -14.87 -1.19
CA ASP A 95 13.23 -15.48 -0.38
C ASP A 95 14.07 -14.42 0.34
N PHE A 96 13.85 -14.30 1.66
CA PHE A 96 14.64 -13.45 2.54
C PHE A 96 15.75 -14.19 3.31
N SER A 97 15.98 -15.48 3.01
CA SER A 97 16.90 -16.32 3.79
C SER A 97 18.33 -15.79 3.80
N ASN A 98 18.78 -15.11 2.74
CA ASN A 98 20.12 -14.51 2.69
C ASN A 98 20.26 -13.33 3.67
N VAL A 99 19.21 -12.53 3.84
CA VAL A 99 19.18 -11.42 4.81
C VAL A 99 19.20 -11.99 6.23
N GLU A 100 18.35 -12.98 6.50
CA GLU A 100 18.31 -13.64 7.82
C GLU A 100 19.63 -14.32 8.18
N LYS A 101 20.24 -15.04 7.23
CA LYS A 101 21.56 -15.65 7.42
C LYS A 101 22.64 -14.60 7.70
N LEU A 102 22.63 -13.48 6.98
CA LEU A 102 23.61 -12.42 7.16
C LEU A 102 23.47 -11.76 8.54
N LEU A 103 22.26 -11.32 8.89
CA LEU A 103 21.99 -10.60 10.14
C LEU A 103 22.13 -11.49 11.37
N ASN A 104 22.03 -12.81 11.22
CA ASN A 104 22.30 -13.75 12.30
C ASN A 104 23.77 -14.18 12.47
N LYS A 105 24.69 -13.75 11.59
CA LYS A 105 26.13 -14.03 11.80
C LYS A 105 26.61 -13.33 13.07
N LYS A 106 27.34 -14.06 13.93
CA LYS A 106 27.91 -13.49 15.16
C LYS A 106 28.70 -12.20 14.89
N SER A 107 29.55 -12.18 13.86
CA SER A 107 30.32 -10.98 13.51
C SER A 107 29.45 -9.78 13.13
N VAL A 108 28.29 -10.00 12.51
CA VAL A 108 27.33 -8.94 12.17
C VAL A 108 26.58 -8.48 13.42
N LYS A 109 26.12 -9.42 14.27
CA LYS A 109 25.48 -9.08 15.55
C LYS A 109 26.41 -8.30 16.48
N ASP A 110 27.67 -8.72 16.58
CA ASP A 110 28.72 -8.05 17.35
C ASP A 110 28.95 -6.62 16.81
N ALA A 111 29.02 -6.45 15.49
CA ALA A 111 29.22 -5.15 14.86
C ALA A 111 28.02 -4.19 15.04
N LEU A 112 26.79 -4.72 15.08
CA LEU A 112 25.56 -3.94 15.31
C LEU A 112 25.26 -3.72 16.80
N GLY A 113 25.94 -4.43 17.71
CA GLY A 113 25.73 -4.30 19.16
C GLY A 113 24.39 -4.86 19.66
N VAL A 114 23.82 -5.86 18.97
CA VAL A 114 22.48 -6.41 19.28
C VAL A 114 22.51 -7.65 20.19
N GLY A 115 23.70 -8.04 20.65
CA GLY A 115 23.87 -9.24 21.48
C GLY A 115 23.43 -10.52 20.76
N ASP A 116 22.77 -11.42 21.49
CA ASP A 116 22.36 -12.73 20.95
C ASP A 116 20.97 -12.75 20.31
N ILE A 117 20.31 -11.59 20.18
CA ILE A 117 18.95 -11.47 19.60
C ILE A 117 18.92 -12.13 18.23
N GLU A 118 18.02 -13.09 18.04
CA GLU A 118 17.79 -13.71 16.74
C GLU A 118 17.02 -12.75 15.82
N PHE A 119 17.59 -12.47 14.65
CA PHE A 119 16.90 -11.73 13.63
C PHE A 119 15.93 -12.65 12.88
N VAL A 120 14.68 -12.22 12.76
CA VAL A 120 13.66 -12.82 11.90
C VAL A 120 13.05 -11.73 11.04
N SER A 121 12.69 -12.03 9.78
CA SER A 121 12.15 -11.00 8.87
C SER A 121 10.82 -10.43 9.34
N CYS A 122 9.94 -11.28 9.90
CA CYS A 122 8.63 -10.88 10.42
C CYS A 122 8.30 -11.66 11.70
N SER A 123 7.95 -10.96 12.79
CA SER A 123 7.56 -11.58 14.06
C SER A 123 6.07 -11.94 14.07
N LYS A 124 5.76 -13.24 14.15
CA LYS A 124 4.37 -13.72 14.30
C LYS A 124 3.72 -13.24 15.61
N VAL A 125 4.51 -13.05 16.66
CA VAL A 125 4.01 -12.58 17.96
C VAL A 125 3.48 -11.15 17.82
N VAL A 126 4.27 -10.27 17.20
CA VAL A 126 3.84 -8.89 16.95
C VAL A 126 2.65 -8.85 16.01
N TYR A 127 2.69 -9.63 14.92
CA TYR A 127 1.57 -9.75 13.97
C TYR A 127 0.26 -10.11 14.68
N ASN A 128 0.25 -11.17 15.49
CA ASN A 128 -0.96 -11.62 16.20
C ASN A 128 -1.48 -10.58 17.21
N ASN A 129 -0.58 -9.86 17.89
CA ASN A 129 -0.97 -8.82 18.85
C ASN A 129 -1.56 -7.57 18.18
N MET A 130 -1.29 -7.36 16.88
CA MET A 130 -1.74 -6.20 16.12
C MET A 130 -2.98 -6.46 15.26
N LEU A 131 -3.59 -7.66 15.32
CA LEU A 131 -4.74 -8.00 14.45
C LEU A 131 -5.96 -7.07 14.65
N GLN A 132 -6.19 -6.62 15.88
CA GLN A 132 -7.27 -5.66 16.16
C GLN A 132 -6.98 -4.25 15.62
N ASP A 133 -5.74 -3.97 15.23
CA ASP A 133 -5.35 -2.66 14.68
C ASP A 133 -5.61 -2.55 13.17
N TRP A 134 -5.69 -3.69 12.49
CA TRP A 134 -5.67 -3.79 11.02
C TRP A 134 -6.79 -3.01 10.32
N MET A 135 -7.98 -3.04 10.91
CA MET A 135 -9.19 -2.45 10.33
C MET A 135 -9.46 -1.01 10.78
N ASN A 136 -8.55 -0.42 11.57
CA ASN A 136 -8.65 0.98 11.95
C ASN A 136 -8.44 1.89 10.75
N ASN A 137 -9.20 2.97 10.68
CA ASN A 137 -9.01 4.02 9.70
C ASN A 137 -8.05 5.08 10.24
N PHE A 138 -6.84 5.07 9.71
CA PHE A 138 -5.78 6.03 10.07
C PHE A 138 -5.69 7.22 9.12
N GLU A 139 -6.42 7.20 8.00
CA GLU A 139 -6.48 8.34 7.06
C GLU A 139 -7.00 9.60 7.77
N VAL A 140 -7.89 9.46 8.76
CA VAL A 140 -8.46 10.57 9.54
C VAL A 140 -7.42 11.48 10.21
N GLY A 141 -6.18 11.01 10.43
CA GLY A 141 -5.09 11.82 10.96
C GLY A 141 -4.42 12.73 9.92
N ILE A 142 -4.50 12.38 8.63
CA ILE A 142 -3.77 13.02 7.54
C ILE A 142 -4.30 14.43 7.21
N PRO A 143 -5.62 14.70 7.16
CA PRO A 143 -6.13 16.02 6.82
C PRO A 143 -5.53 17.15 7.66
N SER A 144 -5.44 16.98 8.98
CA SER A 144 -4.85 17.99 9.87
C SER A 144 -3.40 18.33 9.52
N LEU A 145 -2.62 17.31 9.14
CA LEU A 145 -1.23 17.47 8.73
C LEU A 145 -1.13 18.25 7.41
N LEU A 146 -2.05 18.01 6.47
CA LEU A 146 -2.12 18.77 5.21
C LEU A 146 -2.47 20.24 5.46
N GLU A 147 -3.41 20.54 6.37
CA GLU A 147 -3.75 21.93 6.73
C GLU A 147 -2.58 22.66 7.40
N ASP A 148 -1.76 21.95 8.16
CA ASP A 148 -0.51 22.46 8.75
C ASP A 148 0.63 22.61 7.72
N GLY A 149 0.38 22.30 6.44
CA GLY A 149 1.36 22.42 5.37
C GLY A 149 2.43 21.31 5.37
N ILE A 150 2.17 20.18 6.03
CA ILE A 150 3.06 19.03 6.02
C ILE A 150 2.91 18.30 4.69
N ASP A 151 3.98 18.25 3.90
CA ASP A 151 3.98 17.51 2.63
C ASP A 151 3.72 16.00 2.84
N VAL A 152 2.81 15.44 2.05
CA VAL A 152 2.46 14.03 2.06
C VAL A 152 2.59 13.46 0.66
N LEU A 153 3.39 12.40 0.53
CA LEU A 153 3.52 11.62 -0.70
C LEU A 153 2.94 10.23 -0.50
N ILE A 154 1.87 9.92 -1.23
CA ILE A 154 1.38 8.55 -1.36
C ILE A 154 1.91 7.99 -2.68
N TYR A 155 2.53 6.83 -2.66
CA TYR A 155 2.97 6.18 -3.89
C TYR A 155 2.60 4.70 -3.87
N ALA A 156 2.27 4.15 -5.03
CA ALA A 156 1.89 2.74 -5.13
C ALA A 156 2.41 2.13 -6.43
N GLY A 157 3.05 0.97 -6.30
CA GLY A 157 3.45 0.14 -7.44
C GLY A 157 2.25 -0.35 -8.25
N GLU A 158 2.38 -0.27 -9.57
CA GLU A 158 1.35 -0.66 -10.55
C GLU A 158 0.84 -2.11 -10.42
N PHE A 159 1.71 -3.04 -10.01
CA PHE A 159 1.44 -4.47 -9.98
C PHE A 159 1.33 -5.05 -8.57
N ASP A 160 1.27 -4.21 -7.54
CA ASP A 160 0.98 -4.66 -6.17
C ASP A 160 -0.51 -4.99 -6.03
N PHE A 161 -0.83 -6.18 -5.49
CA PHE A 161 -2.20 -6.58 -5.26
C PHE A 161 -2.65 -6.23 -3.83
N ILE A 162 -1.85 -6.62 -2.81
CA ILE A 162 -2.23 -6.51 -1.40
C ILE A 162 -2.45 -5.06 -0.94
N CYS A 163 -1.71 -4.10 -1.51
CA CYS A 163 -1.91 -2.67 -1.26
C CYS A 163 -1.99 -1.91 -2.57
N ASN A 164 -2.86 -2.40 -3.47
CA ASN A 164 -2.94 -1.96 -4.85
C ASN A 164 -3.14 -0.44 -5.01
N TRP A 165 -2.67 0.06 -6.15
CA TRP A 165 -2.70 1.49 -6.47
C TRP A 165 -4.13 2.05 -6.61
N ILE A 166 -5.12 1.22 -6.93
CA ILE A 166 -6.53 1.67 -7.06
C ILE A 166 -7.08 1.99 -5.68
N GLY A 167 -6.94 1.09 -4.70
CA GLY A 167 -7.36 1.35 -3.33
C GLY A 167 -6.64 2.56 -2.73
N ASN A 168 -5.33 2.68 -2.98
CA ASN A 168 -4.57 3.85 -2.54
C ASN A 168 -5.03 5.15 -3.22
N TRP A 169 -5.36 5.10 -4.52
CA TRP A 169 -5.90 6.25 -5.24
C TRP A 169 -7.28 6.67 -4.71
N ASP A 170 -8.15 5.69 -4.47
CA ASP A 170 -9.54 5.91 -4.06
C ASP A 170 -9.62 6.57 -2.68
N TRP A 171 -8.83 6.13 -1.68
CA TRP A 171 -8.84 6.77 -0.36
C TRP A 171 -8.24 8.18 -0.42
N VAL A 172 -7.16 8.40 -1.18
CA VAL A 172 -6.56 9.73 -1.34
C VAL A 172 -7.54 10.70 -2.01
N HIS A 173 -8.35 10.22 -2.97
CA HIS A 173 -9.39 11.04 -3.61
C HIS A 173 -10.57 11.33 -2.67
N ALA A 174 -10.95 10.37 -1.82
CA ALA A 174 -12.08 10.51 -0.90
C ALA A 174 -11.75 11.36 0.34
N MET A 175 -10.47 11.41 0.73
CA MET A 175 -9.97 12.14 1.91
C MET A 175 -10.46 13.60 1.92
N GLN A 176 -11.07 14.00 3.04
CA GLN A 176 -11.66 15.32 3.22
C GLN A 176 -10.61 16.29 3.75
N TRP A 177 -10.27 17.30 2.96
CA TRP A 177 -9.36 18.40 3.33
C TRP A 177 -9.61 19.61 2.43
N SER A 178 -9.07 20.79 2.77
CA SER A 178 -9.35 22.07 2.10
C SER A 178 -9.00 22.08 0.60
N GLY A 179 -8.05 21.26 0.19
CA GLY A 179 -7.61 21.09 -1.20
C GLY A 179 -8.19 19.91 -1.96
N GLN A 180 -9.14 19.15 -1.39
CA GLN A 180 -9.66 17.92 -2.00
C GLN A 180 -10.17 18.13 -3.43
N LYS A 181 -10.98 19.17 -3.66
CA LYS A 181 -11.59 19.42 -4.99
C LYS A 181 -10.54 19.73 -6.04
N GLN A 182 -9.49 20.45 -5.66
CA GLN A 182 -8.42 20.85 -6.54
C GLN A 182 -7.46 19.68 -6.80
N PHE A 183 -7.22 18.83 -5.81
CA PHE A 183 -6.50 17.57 -6.00
C PHE A 183 -7.27 16.65 -6.98
N ALA A 184 -8.58 16.47 -6.78
CA ALA A 184 -9.42 15.69 -7.68
C ALA A 184 -9.48 16.27 -9.11
N ALA A 185 -9.34 17.59 -9.26
CA ALA A 185 -9.25 18.28 -10.55
C ALA A 185 -7.81 18.33 -11.11
N SER A 186 -6.80 17.87 -10.36
CA SER A 186 -5.40 17.90 -10.79
C SER A 186 -5.20 16.99 -12.00
N LYS A 187 -4.37 17.43 -12.95
CA LYS A 187 -4.03 16.62 -14.11
C LYS A 187 -2.98 15.58 -13.72
N SER A 188 -3.12 14.36 -14.22
CA SER A 188 -2.05 13.37 -14.14
C SER A 188 -0.89 13.78 -15.04
N VAL A 189 0.25 14.10 -14.41
CA VAL A 189 1.50 14.47 -15.08
C VAL A 189 2.40 13.25 -15.18
N GLN A 190 3.13 13.13 -16.28
CA GLN A 190 4.09 12.06 -16.46
C GLN A 190 5.29 12.23 -15.53
N PHE A 191 5.53 11.26 -14.64
CA PHE A 191 6.79 11.15 -13.91
C PHE A 191 7.80 10.39 -14.77
N SER A 192 8.93 11.01 -15.12
CA SER A 192 9.95 10.44 -15.99
C SER A 192 11.31 10.38 -15.32
N VAL A 193 12.05 9.32 -15.57
CA VAL A 193 13.42 9.10 -15.07
C VAL A 193 14.27 8.64 -16.25
N ASP A 194 15.39 9.32 -16.50
CA ASP A 194 16.27 9.07 -17.65
C ASP A 194 15.52 9.04 -19.00
N GLY A 195 14.53 9.93 -19.18
CA GLY A 195 13.71 10.00 -20.40
C GLY A 195 12.67 8.87 -20.54
N THR A 196 12.59 7.95 -19.58
CA THR A 196 11.61 6.86 -19.55
C THR A 196 10.45 7.22 -18.64
N LYS A 197 9.22 6.92 -19.09
CA LYS A 197 8.02 7.08 -18.27
C LYS A 197 8.04 6.09 -17.10
N ALA A 198 8.20 6.61 -15.89
CA ALA A 198 8.33 5.85 -14.65
C ALA A 198 7.07 5.86 -13.79
N GLY A 199 6.10 6.74 -14.09
CA GLY A 199 4.84 6.78 -13.37
C GLY A 199 3.88 7.89 -13.82
N LEU A 200 2.78 8.02 -13.07
CA LEU A 200 1.80 9.09 -13.19
C LEU A 200 1.62 9.79 -11.84
N LEU A 201 1.88 11.10 -11.83
CA LEU A 201 1.84 11.96 -10.66
C LEU A 201 0.60 12.85 -10.71
N ASN A 202 -0.16 12.88 -9.62
CA ASN A 202 -1.19 13.86 -9.34
C ASN A 202 -0.79 14.64 -8.10
N SER A 203 -0.96 15.96 -8.10
CA SER A 203 -0.55 16.78 -6.96
C SER A 203 -1.36 18.06 -6.87
N TYR A 204 -1.63 18.47 -5.64
CA TYR A 204 -2.18 19.79 -5.32
C TYR A 204 -1.78 20.15 -3.89
N GLY A 205 -1.28 21.37 -3.70
CA GLY A 205 -0.78 21.81 -2.39
C GLY A 205 0.25 20.82 -1.81
N PRO A 206 0.12 20.43 -0.52
CA PRO A 206 1.05 19.51 0.14
C PRO A 206 0.82 18.04 -0.21
N LEU A 207 -0.20 17.69 -1.00
CA LEU A 207 -0.54 16.29 -1.30
C LEU A 207 -0.09 15.88 -2.70
N SER A 208 0.65 14.77 -2.77
CA SER A 208 1.06 14.11 -4.01
C SER A 208 0.68 12.63 -4.00
N PHE A 209 0.13 12.14 -5.11
CA PHE A 209 -0.05 10.72 -5.39
C PHE A 209 0.76 10.30 -6.62
N LEU A 210 1.56 9.23 -6.50
CA LEU A 210 2.34 8.68 -7.61
C LEU A 210 2.06 7.19 -7.82
N LYS A 211 1.45 6.85 -8.96
CA LYS A 211 1.44 5.46 -9.47
C LYS A 211 2.79 5.17 -10.11
N VAL A 212 3.55 4.22 -9.58
CA VAL A 212 4.88 3.85 -10.07
C VAL A 212 4.77 2.65 -11.02
N PHE A 213 5.16 2.87 -12.27
CA PHE A 213 5.03 1.86 -13.32
C PHE A 213 6.04 0.74 -13.17
N GLY A 214 5.64 -0.48 -13.52
CA GLY A 214 6.53 -1.63 -13.51
C GLY A 214 6.98 -2.11 -12.11
N ALA A 215 6.40 -1.58 -11.04
CA ALA A 215 6.72 -1.95 -9.66
C ALA A 215 5.59 -2.74 -8.98
N GLY A 216 5.94 -3.67 -8.09
CA GLY A 216 5.03 -4.28 -7.13
C GLY A 216 5.04 -3.54 -5.78
N HIS A 217 4.82 -4.28 -4.69
CA HIS A 217 4.70 -3.78 -3.33
C HIS A 217 5.96 -3.06 -2.83
N MET A 218 7.12 -3.66 -3.09
CA MET A 218 8.41 -3.07 -2.73
C MET A 218 8.94 -2.24 -3.90
N VAL A 219 8.37 -1.05 -4.11
CA VAL A 219 8.74 -0.16 -5.22
C VAL A 219 10.26 0.04 -5.37
N PRO A 220 11.05 0.29 -4.29
CA PRO A 220 12.51 0.42 -4.43
C PRO A 220 13.21 -0.86 -4.90
N LYS A 221 12.64 -2.03 -4.65
CA LYS A 221 13.19 -3.32 -5.09
C LYS A 221 12.97 -3.54 -6.57
N ASP A 222 11.78 -3.22 -7.09
CA ASP A 222 11.43 -3.48 -8.49
C ASP A 222 11.85 -2.34 -9.43
N GLN A 223 11.85 -1.09 -8.96
CA GLN A 223 12.19 0.10 -9.72
C GLN A 223 13.14 1.03 -8.95
N PRO A 224 14.38 0.59 -8.63
CA PRO A 224 15.29 1.31 -7.75
C PRO A 224 15.65 2.72 -8.22
N LYS A 225 15.89 2.90 -9.53
CA LYS A 225 16.17 4.22 -10.11
C LYS A 225 14.99 5.19 -9.97
N ALA A 226 13.78 4.70 -10.27
CA ALA A 226 12.57 5.51 -10.17
C ALA A 226 12.27 5.88 -8.71
N ALA A 227 12.40 4.93 -7.80
CA ALA A 227 12.22 5.15 -6.37
C ALA A 227 13.20 6.18 -5.81
N LEU A 228 14.49 6.09 -6.17
CA LEU A 228 15.50 7.06 -5.75
C LEU A 228 15.18 8.46 -6.29
N GLN A 229 14.90 8.58 -7.59
CA GLN A 229 14.58 9.88 -8.19
C GLN A 229 13.30 10.49 -7.59
N MET A 230 12.29 9.68 -7.33
CA MET A 230 11.05 10.10 -6.64
C MET A 230 11.38 10.70 -5.27
N LEU A 231 12.13 9.97 -4.43
CA LEU A 231 12.48 10.43 -3.08
C LEU A 231 13.38 11.67 -3.10
N VAL A 232 14.38 11.72 -3.98
CA VAL A 232 15.24 12.90 -4.14
C VAL A 232 14.43 14.11 -4.58
N ASN A 233 13.54 13.96 -5.56
CA ASN A 233 12.71 15.07 -6.01
C ASN A 233 11.74 15.53 -4.92
N TRP A 234 11.11 14.60 -4.21
CA TRP A 234 10.17 14.93 -3.14
C TRP A 234 10.84 15.63 -1.96
N THR A 235 11.93 15.08 -1.43
CA THR A 235 12.67 15.68 -0.30
C THR A 235 13.31 17.03 -0.62
N GLN A 236 13.48 17.35 -1.90
CA GLN A 236 13.98 18.65 -2.35
C GLN A 236 12.86 19.62 -2.81
N GLY A 237 11.58 19.24 -2.68
CA GLY A 237 10.45 20.07 -3.13
C GLY A 237 10.31 20.19 -4.65
N LYS A 238 10.93 19.29 -5.41
CA LYS A 238 11.00 19.30 -6.89
C LYS A 238 10.10 18.26 -7.56
N LEU A 239 9.33 17.48 -6.81
CA LEU A 239 8.50 16.40 -7.37
C LEU A 239 7.47 16.93 -8.38
N ASN A 240 6.93 18.12 -8.14
CA ASN A 240 5.89 18.73 -8.96
C ASN A 240 6.43 19.55 -10.14
N GLY A 241 7.75 19.50 -10.40
CA GLY A 241 8.38 20.21 -11.53
C GLY A 241 8.41 21.74 -11.42
N THR A 242 7.86 22.34 -10.37
CA THR A 242 8.00 23.76 -10.07
C THR A 242 9.30 23.98 -9.31
N SER A 243 10.39 24.21 -10.05
CA SER A 243 11.51 24.97 -9.49
C SER A 243 10.99 26.40 -9.27
N ILE A 244 11.06 26.88 -8.02
CA ILE A 244 10.94 28.31 -7.70
C ILE A 244 12.07 29.06 -8.37
#